data_AF-A0A077Q3V7-F1
#
_entry.id   AF-A0A077Q3V7-F1
#
_cell.length_a   1.000
_cell.length_b   1.000
_cell.length_c   1.000
_cell.angle_alpha   90.00
_cell.angle_beta   90.00
_cell.angle_gamma   90.00
#
_symmetry.space_group_name_H-M   'P 1'
#
loop_
_entity.id
_entity.type
_entity.pdbx_description
1 polymer ?
#
loop_
_entity_poly.entity_id
_entity_poly.type
_entity_poly.pdbx_seq_one_letter_code
_entity_poly.pdbx_strand_id
1 'polypeptide(L)' 'MQLDFENLRNDIAKTLDIAPEELAPHTILAGNEKWDSFSILATVGLITEHTGKQITMTDIIHLETVADLINLFQKLKDC' A
#
# COMPACT_ATOMS: atom_id res chain seq x y z
N MET A 1 15.25 -6.79 6.68
CA MET A 1 13.93 -7.34 6.29
C MET A 1 13.59 -6.79 4.92
N GLN A 2 13.44 -7.62 3.90
CA GLN A 2 13.16 -7.18 2.53
C GLN A 2 11.66 -6.85 2.42
N LEU A 3 11.32 -5.65 1.93
CA LEU A 3 9.93 -5.25 1.73
C LEU A 3 9.49 -5.74 0.35
N ASP A 4 8.95 -6.95 0.32
CA ASP A 4 8.44 -7.59 -0.89
C ASP A 4 6.95 -7.86 -0.74
N PHE A 5 6.27 -8.08 -1.87
CA PHE A 5 4.82 -8.31 -1.90
C PHE A 5 4.37 -9.32 -0.85
N GLU A 6 5.01 -10.49 -0.77
CA GLU A 6 4.62 -11.55 0.17
C GLU A 6 4.66 -11.12 1.65
N ASN A 7 5.57 -10.22 2.02
CA ASN A 7 5.68 -9.72 3.39
C ASN A 7 4.65 -8.64 3.70
N LEU A 8 4.30 -7.82 2.70
CA LEU A 8 3.34 -6.71 2.83
C LEU A 8 1.91 -7.12 2.50
N ARG A 9 1.70 -8.25 1.83
CA ARG A 9 0.41 -8.70 1.28
C ARG A 9 -0.67 -8.75 2.35
N ASN A 10 -0.36 -9.33 3.51
CA ASN A 10 -1.32 -9.44 4.61
C ASN A 10 -1.70 -8.08 5.19
N ASP A 11 -0.74 -7.16 5.27
CA ASP A 11 -1.00 -5.84 5.84
C ASP A 11 -1.77 -4.95 4.85
N ILE A 12 -1.40 -4.99 3.57
CA ILE A 12 -2.14 -4.32 2.48
C ILE A 12 -3.57 -4.89 2.37
N ALA A 13 -3.74 -6.20 2.51
CA ALA A 13 -5.06 -6.83 2.51
C ALA A 13 -5.95 -6.31 3.64
N LYS A 14 -5.38 -6.14 4.84
CA LYS A 14 -6.08 -5.55 5.98
C LYS A 14 -6.44 -4.08 5.74
N THR A 15 -5.56 -3.28 5.14
CA THR A 15 -5.87 -1.86 4.86
C THR A 15 -6.97 -1.70 3.82
N LEU A 16 -7.05 -2.64 2.87
CA LEU A 16 -8.05 -2.68 1.81
C LEU A 16 -9.33 -3.43 2.19
N ASP A 17 -9.39 -4.04 3.38
CA ASP A 17 -10.53 -4.88 3.81
C ASP A 17 -10.93 -5.92 2.74
N ILE A 18 -9.93 -6.66 2.26
CA ILE A 18 -10.06 -7.77 1.29
C ILE A 18 -9.24 -8.97 1.76
N ALA A 19 -9.50 -10.14 1.18
CA ALA A 19 -8.71 -11.33 1.47
C ALA A 19 -7.30 -11.22 0.84
N PRO A 20 -6.22 -11.63 1.54
CA PRO A 20 -4.88 -11.63 0.97
C PRO A 20 -4.81 -12.39 -0.36
N GLU A 21 -5.56 -13.47 -0.50
CA GLU A 21 -5.61 -14.31 -1.69
C GLU A 21 -6.12 -13.58 -2.94
N GLU A 22 -6.97 -12.56 -2.74
CA GLU A 22 -7.56 -11.72 -3.79
C GLU A 22 -6.63 -10.58 -4.23
N LEU A 23 -5.56 -10.37 -3.47
CA LEU A 23 -4.54 -9.39 -3.74
C LEU A 23 -3.49 -9.96 -4.70
N ALA A 24 -3.22 -9.21 -5.76
CA ALA A 24 -2.13 -9.43 -6.68
C ALA A 24 -1.44 -8.09 -6.98
N PRO A 25 -0.17 -8.09 -7.43
CA PRO A 25 0.52 -6.84 -7.78
C PRO A 25 -0.21 -6.01 -8.85
N HIS A 26 -0.95 -6.66 -9.75
CA HIS A 26 -1.73 -6.00 -10.80
C HIS A 26 -3.15 -5.59 -10.36
N THR A 27 -3.53 -5.84 -9.09
CA THR A 27 -4.84 -5.40 -8.57
C THR A 27 -4.91 -3.88 -8.61
N ILE A 28 -5.98 -3.38 -9.24
CA ILE A 28 -6.23 -1.95 -9.41
C ILE A 28 -6.77 -1.38 -8.09
N LEU A 29 -6.11 -0.34 -7.60
CA LEU A 29 -6.53 0.47 -6.45
C LEU A 29 -7.39 1.65 -6.93
N ALA A 30 -6.96 2.34 -7.99
CA ALA A 30 -7.66 3.50 -8.51
C ALA A 30 -9.05 3.12 -9.07
N GLY A 31 -10.11 3.67 -8.49
CA GLY A 31 -11.49 3.36 -8.88
C GLY A 31 -12.06 2.10 -8.22
N ASN A 32 -11.31 1.45 -7.33
CA ASN A 32 -11.85 0.43 -6.44
C ASN A 32 -12.60 1.11 -5.29
N GLU A 33 -13.83 0.69 -4.99
CA GLU A 33 -14.62 1.23 -3.86
C GLU A 33 -13.91 1.03 -2.52
N LYS A 34 -13.04 0.01 -2.42
CA LYS A 34 -12.20 -0.27 -1.25
C LYS A 34 -10.97 0.62 -1.14
N TRP A 35 -10.66 1.44 -2.14
CA TRP A 35 -9.60 2.45 -2.07
C TRP A 35 -10.19 3.81 -1.68
N ASP A 36 -10.81 3.84 -0.51
CA ASP A 36 -11.44 5.04 0.04
C ASP A 36 -10.47 5.85 0.91
N SER A 37 -10.93 7.01 1.40
CA SER A 37 -10.14 7.89 2.27
C SER A 37 -9.61 7.20 3.53
N PHE A 38 -10.29 6.16 4.04
CA PHE A 38 -9.87 5.41 5.23
C PHE A 38 -8.78 4.41 4.89
N SER A 39 -8.93 3.64 3.81
CA SER A 39 -7.90 2.72 3.32
C SER A 39 -6.63 3.46 2.88
N ILE A 40 -6.78 4.65 2.30
CA ILE A 40 -5.68 5.57 2.00
C ILE A 40 -4.97 5.97 3.30
N LEU A 41 -5.70 6.44 4.31
CA LEU A 41 -5.11 6.83 5.60
C LEU A 41 -4.39 5.65 6.29
N ALA A 42 -5.02 4.47 6.31
CA ALA A 42 -4.45 3.25 6.86
C ALA A 42 -3.15 2.86 6.14
N THR A 43 -3.12 3.03 4.82
CA THR A 43 -1.93 2.76 4.00
C THR A 43 -0.80 3.76 4.29
N VAL A 44 -1.10 5.05 4.49
CA VAL A 44 -0.09 6.04 4.94
C VAL A 44 0.51 5.64 6.28
N GLY A 45 -0.33 5.20 7.22
CA GLY A 45 0.12 4.67 8.52
C GLY A 45 1.04 3.46 8.36
N LEU A 46 0.64 2.50 7.54
CA LEU A 46 1.42 1.29 7.25
C LEU A 46 2.79 1.62 6.63
N ILE A 47 2.83 2.55 5.68
CA ILE A 47 4.08 3.03 5.07
C ILE A 47 4.99 3.64 6.14
N THR A 48 4.43 4.49 7.00
CA THR A 48 5.18 5.13 8.08
C THR A 48 5.73 4.09 9.06
N GLU A 49 4.96 3.06 9.40
CA GLU A 49 5.37 1.98 10.29
C GLU A 49 6.55 1.15 9.74
N HIS A 50 6.48 0.77 8.45
CA HIS A 50 7.51 -0.09 7.84
C HIS A 50 8.76 0.66 7.34
N THR A 51 8.63 1.95 7.04
CA THR A 51 9.72 2.76 6.44
C THR A 51 10.25 3.85 7.38
N GLY A 52 9.49 4.23 8.41
CA GLY A 52 9.80 5.38 9.27
C GLY A 52 9.65 6.73 8.57
N LYS A 53 9.25 6.76 7.28
CA LYS A 53 9.07 7.99 6.50
C LYS A 53 7.63 8.45 6.59
N GLN A 54 7.44 9.73 6.85
CA GLN A 54 6.12 10.36 6.76
C GLN A 54 5.85 10.73 5.31
N ILE A 55 4.72 10.27 4.79
CA ILE A 55 4.19 10.67 3.50
C ILE A 55 2.80 11.27 3.68
N THR A 56 2.36 12.00 2.68
CA THR A 56 1.06 12.68 2.67
C THR A 56 0.04 11.90 1.85
N MET A 57 -1.24 12.19 2.06
CA MET A 57 -2.33 11.63 1.23
C MET A 57 -2.04 11.86 -0.26
N THR A 58 -1.56 13.06 -0.63
CA THR A 58 -1.25 13.43 -2.02
C THR A 58 -0.16 12.58 -2.65
N ASP A 59 0.75 12.00 -1.86
CA ASP A 59 1.79 11.11 -2.38
C ASP A 59 1.23 9.74 -2.80
N ILE A 60 0.05 9.36 -2.28
CA ILE A 60 -0.54 8.03 -2.50
C ILE A 60 -1.82 8.04 -3.35
N ILE A 61 -2.48 9.19 -3.51
CA ILE A 61 -3.73 9.25 -4.32
C ILE A 61 -3.49 8.87 -5.79
N HIS A 62 -2.25 8.98 -6.25
CA HIS A 62 -1.84 8.72 -7.63
C HIS A 62 -1.47 7.24 -7.88
N LEU A 63 -1.50 6.39 -6.85
CA LEU A 63 -1.22 4.97 -7.00
C LEU A 63 -2.39 4.29 -7.71
N GLU A 64 -2.11 3.66 -8.85
CA GLU A 64 -3.13 2.98 -9.65
C GLU A 64 -3.25 1.50 -9.26
N THR A 65 -2.15 0.89 -8.85
CA THR A 65 -2.07 -0.55 -8.57
C THR A 65 -1.36 -0.87 -7.26
N VAL A 66 -1.56 -2.09 -6.77
CA VAL A 66 -0.81 -2.62 -5.61
C VAL A 66 0.69 -2.66 -5.90
N ALA A 67 1.13 -2.91 -7.13
CA ALA A 67 2.53 -2.85 -7.50
C ALA A 67 3.12 -1.45 -7.27
N ASP A 68 2.39 -0.39 -7.61
CA ASP A 68 2.83 0.99 -7.37
C ASP A 68 3.04 1.25 -5.87
N LEU A 69 2.13 0.72 -5.05
CA LEU A 69 2.24 0.80 -3.60
C LEU A 69 3.50 0.09 -3.08
N ILE A 70 3.76 -1.15 -3.53
CA ILE A 70 4.96 -1.92 -3.11
C ILE A 70 6.23 -1.19 -3.56
N ASN A 71 6.25 -0.67 -4.79
CA ASN A 71 7.37 0.11 -5.31
C ASN A 71 7.63 1.36 -4.45
N LEU A 72 6.58 2.02 -3.95
CA LEU A 72 6.70 3.14 -3.03
C LEU A 72 7.34 2.70 -1.69
N PHE A 73 6.91 1.58 -1.11
CA PHE A 73 7.52 1.02 0.11
C PHE A 73 9.02 0.75 -0.07
N GLN A 74 9.40 0.11 -1.18
CA GLN A 74 10.80 -0.20 -1.49
C GLN A 74 11.62 1.08 -1.64
N LYS A 75 11.13 2.03 -2.45
CA LYS A 75 11.80 3.31 -2.68
C LYS A 75 12.03 4.09 -1.39
N LEU A 76 11.05 4.12 -0.48
CA LEU A 76 11.15 4.87 0.78
C LEU A 76 12.07 4.20 1.80
N LYS A 77 12.24 2.88 1.75
CA LYS A 77 13.14 2.15 2.63
C LYS A 77 14.61 2.26 2.22
N ASP A 78 14.86 2.28 0.91
CA ASP A 78 16.20 2.41 0.36
C ASP A 78 16.75 3.85 0.41
N CYS A 79 15.95 4.81 0.91
CA CYS A 79 16.29 6.23 1.09
C CYS A 79 16.61 6.59 2.55
#